data_AF-A0AAJ3KGG0-F1
#
_entry.id   AF-A0AAJ3KGG0-F1
#
_cell.length_a   1.000
_cell.length_b   1.000
_cell.length_c   1.000
_cell.angle_alpha   90.00
_cell.angle_beta   90.00
_cell.angle_gamma   90.00
#
_symmetry.space_group_name_H-M   'P 1'
#
loop_
_entity.id
_entity.type
_entity.pdbx_description
1 polymer ?
#
loop_
_entity_poly.entity_id
_entity_poly.type
_entity_poly.pdbx_seq_one_letter_code
_entity_poly.pdbx_strand_id
1 'polypeptide(L)' 'FVWEGNFYALELTEALGLEPEGVLRVGVLHYNTMDEVDRFLDELADILSS' A
#
# COMPACT_ATOMS: atom_id res chain seq x y z
N PHE A 1 -5.38 -6.32 -5.98
CA PHE A 1 -6.13 -6.46 -4.70
C PHE A 1 -5.53 -5.48 -3.71
N VAL A 2 -6.34 -4.61 -3.11
CA VAL A 2 -5.93 -3.59 -2.12
C VAL A 2 -6.71 -3.85 -0.83
N TRP A 3 -6.04 -3.82 0.32
CA TRP A 3 -6.65 -4.09 1.63
C TRP A 3 -5.99 -3.24 2.73
N GLU A 4 -6.81 -2.72 3.63
CA GLU A 4 -6.48 -1.69 4.64
C GLU A 4 -6.41 -2.20 6.10
N GLY A 5 -6.22 -3.50 6.35
CA GLY A 5 -6.22 -4.02 7.73
C GLY A 5 -4.85 -4.33 8.32
N ASN A 6 -4.83 -4.82 9.57
CA ASN A 6 -3.64 -5.01 10.42
C ASN A 6 -2.60 -6.04 9.96
N PHE A 7 -2.72 -6.62 8.76
CA PHE A 7 -1.85 -7.70 8.25
C PHE A 7 -1.66 -8.93 9.16
N TYR A 8 -2.42 -9.04 10.25
CA TYR A 8 -2.07 -9.88 11.41
C TYR A 8 -0.63 -9.65 11.90
N ALA A 9 -0.17 -8.40 11.82
CA ALA A 9 1.19 -7.97 12.10
C ALA A 9 1.20 -6.75 13.02
N LEU A 10 0.27 -6.70 13.99
CA LEU A 10 0.12 -5.56 14.91
C LEU A 10 1.43 -5.27 15.66
N GLU A 11 2.11 -6.30 16.17
CA GLU A 11 3.39 -6.10 16.87
C GLU A 11 4.47 -5.52 15.95
N LEU A 12 4.42 -5.83 14.65
CA LEU A 12 5.33 -5.27 13.66
C LEU A 12 4.97 -3.81 13.34
N THR A 13 3.69 -3.50 13.15
CA THR A 13 3.25 -2.13 12.86
C THR A 13 3.48 -1.21 14.07
N GLU A 14 3.28 -1.69 15.29
CA GLU A 14 3.67 -1.01 16.53
C GLU A 14 5.18 -0.79 16.62
N ALA A 15 6.00 -1.83 16.39
CA ALA A 15 7.45 -1.73 16.45
C ALA A 15 8.04 -0.76 15.40
N LEU A 16 7.36 -0.61 14.27
CA LEU A 16 7.74 0.33 13.20
C LEU A 16 7.12 1.73 13.38
N GLY A 17 6.30 1.95 14.41
CA GLY A 17 5.66 3.25 14.69
C GLY A 17 4.63 3.66 13.63
N LEU A 18 3.93 2.68 13.06
CA LEU A 18 2.94 2.88 11.98
C LEU A 18 1.50 2.94 12.50
N GLU A 19 1.28 2.73 13.80
CA GLU A 19 -0.03 2.86 14.43
C GLU A 19 -0.33 4.31 14.84
N PRO A 20 -1.60 4.77 14.75
CA PRO A 20 -2.81 4.01 14.41
C PRO A 20 -3.13 3.93 12.89
N GLU A 21 -2.36 4.59 12.03
CA GLU A 21 -2.70 4.74 10.60
C GLU A 21 -2.50 3.44 9.79
N GLY A 22 -1.61 2.55 10.25
CA GLY A 22 -1.32 1.26 9.64
C GLY A 22 -0.58 1.38 8.31
N VAL A 23 -0.80 0.41 7.41
CA VAL A 23 -0.19 0.42 6.06
C VAL A 23 -1.17 -0.04 4.98
N LEU A 24 -0.97 0.45 3.76
CA LEU A 24 -1.67 -0.03 2.57
C LEU A 24 -0.80 -1.07 1.86
N ARG A 25 -1.32 -2.28 1.62
CA ARG A 25 -0.63 -3.29 0.81
C ARG A 25 -1.22 -3.39 -0.57
N VAL A 26 -0.36 -3.25 -1.57
CA VAL A 26 -0.70 -3.40 -2.98
C VAL A 26 0.09 -4.57 -3.54
N GLY A 27 -0.63 -5.55 -4.10
CA GLY A 27 -0.01 -6.68 -4.78
C GLY A 27 0.08 -6.44 -6.28
N VAL A 28 1.29 -6.52 -6.83
CA VAL A 28 1.56 -6.57 -8.27
C VAL A 28 1.63 -8.04 -8.69
N LEU A 29 0.95 -8.42 -9.77
CA LEU A 29 0.95 -9.78 -10.31
C LEU A 29 1.88 -9.87 -11.53
N HIS A 30 2.27 -11.09 -11.92
CA HIS A 30 3.19 -11.33 -13.06
C HIS A 30 2.63 -10.97 -14.44
N TYR A 31 1.37 -10.53 -14.50
CA TYR A 31 0.74 -10.00 -15.70
C TYR A 31 0.76 -8.48 -15.76
N ASN A 32 1.20 -7.79 -14.70
CA ASN A 32 1.35 -6.35 -14.73
C ASN A 32 2.59 -5.96 -15.54
N THR A 33 2.42 -4.95 -16.38
CA THR A 33 3.54 -4.26 -17.03
C THR A 33 4.09 -3.16 -16.11
N MET A 34 5.32 -2.71 -16.36
CA MET A 34 5.91 -1.59 -15.61
C MET A 34 5.08 -0.31 -15.77
N ASP A 35 4.61 -0.02 -16.99
CA ASP A 35 3.77 1.16 -17.27
C ASP A 35 2.46 1.16 -16.45
N GLU A 36 1.89 -0.02 -16.19
CA GLU A 36 0.70 -0.15 -15.34
C GLU A 36 1.02 0.08 -13.86
N VAL A 37 2.20 -0.33 -13.40
CA VAL A 37 2.67 -0.06 -12.03
C VAL A 37 2.94 1.43 -11.86
N ASP A 38 3.63 2.06 -12.81
CA ASP A 38 3.94 3.49 -12.77
C ASP A 38 2.64 4.31 -12.76
N ARG A 39 1.69 4.01 -13.65
CA ARG A 39 0.37 4.66 -13.64
C ARG A 39 -0.35 4.49 -12.30
N PHE A 40 -0.27 3.32 -11.68
CA PHE A 40 -0.89 3.10 -10.38
C PHE A 40 -0.27 3.98 -9.29
N LEU A 41 1.06 4.14 -9.29
CA LEU A 41 1.77 4.96 -8.31
C LEU A 41 1.48 6.46 -8.50
N ASP A 42 1.39 6.92 -9.74
CA ASP A 42 1.06 8.31 -10.06
C ASP A 42 -0.34 8.67 -9.53
N GLU A 43 -1.35 7.85 -9.83
CA GLU A 43 -2.72 8.06 -9.37
C GLU A 43 -2.83 7.97 -7.84
N LEU A 44 -2.07 7.07 -7.20
CA LEU A 44 -2.03 6.98 -5.75
C LEU A 44 -1.42 8.25 -5.12
N ALA A 45 -0.36 8.79 -5.72
CA ALA A 45 0.25 10.03 -5.25
C ALA A 45 -0.72 11.22 -5.36
N ASP A 46 -1.47 11.30 -6.46
CA ASP A 46 -2.49 12.33 -6.66
C ASP A 46 -3.58 12.26 -5.58
N ILE A 47 -4.09 11.06 -5.28
CA ILE A 47 -5.08 10.83 -4.21
C ILE A 47 -4.53 11.24 -2.85
N LEU A 48 -3.28 10.91 -2.54
CA LEU A 48 -2.66 11.25 -1.25
C LEU A 48 -2.32 12.74 -1.09
N SER A 49 -2.22 13.47 -2.20
CA SER A 49 -1.94 14.91 -2.21
C SER A 49 -3.18 15.80 -2.06
N SER A 50 -4.38 15.21 -2.16
CA SER A 50 -5.69 15.87 -2.06
C SER A 50 -6.21 15.92 -0.63
#